data_AF-A0A5B8B7X7-F1
#
_entry.id   AF-A0A5B8B7X7-F1
#
_cell.length_a   1.000
_cell.length_b   1.000
_cell.length_c   1.000
_cell.angle_alpha   90.00
_cell.angle_beta   90.00
_cell.angle_gamma   90.00
#
_symmetry.space_group_name_H-M   'P 1'
#
loop_
_entity.id
_entity.type
_entity.pdbx_description
1 polymer ?
#
loop_
_entity_poly.entity_id
_entity_poly.type
_entity_poly.pdbx_seq_one_letter_code
_entity_poly.pdbx_strand_id
1 'polypeptide(L)'
;MDASAQHANTIRKPEYLIEVVADEQDGSALCLQGPDVALDACGRYYTCSTRARQGRTGCQGPAVPMDRLDDAVIDFLRSTLLVPQRIEALMTPLLAHREDWTDRRRQHVVKLRAQADEAERKLRNLYEAVENGMFVSTDRMFKERIAELSSLREQAEIEADRVEAMVIRIGPMLSMQDVIRMAKDARMRFQVAGKPPRQIIRTLLQRVEVAGKDEARVKGSRGGLLKAIASANGNRAIVTAGNGGLSLDWSSRDGVEDSYAFSVPM
;
A
#
# COMPACT_ATOMS: atom_id res chain seq x y z
N MET A 1 54.83 15.18 -16.42
CA MET A 1 54.85 13.76 -16.81
C MET A 1 54.06 13.02 -15.74
N ASP A 2 52.74 13.07 -15.88
CA ASP A 2 51.80 12.45 -14.96
C ASP A 2 51.68 10.96 -15.28
N ALA A 3 52.01 10.10 -14.31
CA ALA A 3 51.74 8.67 -14.38
C ALA A 3 50.49 8.39 -13.55
N SER A 4 49.44 7.99 -14.26
CA SER A 4 48.07 7.79 -13.83
C SER A 4 47.92 6.81 -12.66
N ALA A 5 47.34 7.26 -11.55
CA ALA A 5 46.79 6.40 -10.51
C ALA A 5 45.51 5.72 -11.04
N GLN A 6 45.66 4.45 -11.43
CA GLN A 6 44.55 3.55 -11.70
C GLN A 6 43.70 3.38 -10.43
N HIS A 7 42.55 4.04 -10.39
CA HIS A 7 41.51 3.76 -9.42
C HIS A 7 40.92 2.39 -9.76
N ALA A 8 41.39 1.34 -9.07
CA ALA A 8 40.67 0.08 -9.01
C ALA A 8 39.26 0.38 -8.50
N ASN A 9 38.27 0.28 -9.39
CA ASN A 9 36.87 0.45 -9.07
C ASN A 9 36.45 -0.74 -8.19
N THR A 10 36.62 -0.60 -6.87
CA THR A 10 36.19 -1.59 -5.89
C THR A 10 34.68 -1.73 -6.00
N ILE A 11 34.22 -2.82 -6.63
CA ILE A 11 32.79 -3.11 -6.80
C ILE A 11 32.19 -3.30 -5.40
N ARG A 12 31.58 -2.24 -4.84
CA ARG A 12 30.79 -2.35 -3.61
C ARG A 12 29.63 -3.28 -3.89
N LYS A 13 29.56 -4.42 -3.19
CA LYS A 13 28.38 -5.28 -3.23
C LYS A 13 27.14 -4.45 -2.83
N PRO A 14 26.08 -4.43 -3.65
CA PRO A 14 24.86 -3.70 -3.33
C PRO A 14 24.18 -4.31 -2.09
N GLU A 15 23.80 -3.45 -1.16
CA GLU A 15 23.14 -3.85 0.07
C GLU A 15 21.62 -3.87 -0.17
N TYR A 16 21.03 -5.05 -0.33
CA TYR A 16 19.65 -5.12 -0.81
C TYR A 16 18.60 -4.88 0.26
N LEU A 17 18.85 -5.37 1.47
CA LEU A 17 17.80 -5.53 2.49
C LEU A 17 17.94 -4.59 3.69
N ILE A 18 18.96 -3.73 3.72
CA ILE A 18 19.10 -2.72 4.78
C ILE A 18 17.79 -1.90 4.90
N GLU A 19 17.36 -1.62 6.13
CA GLU A 19 16.09 -0.99 6.54
C GLU A 19 14.81 -1.86 6.47
N VAL A 20 14.81 -2.98 5.75
CA VAL A 20 13.63 -3.87 5.68
C VAL A 20 13.77 -5.16 6.49
N VAL A 21 14.99 -5.52 6.92
CA VAL A 21 15.21 -6.71 7.77
C VAL A 21 15.08 -6.37 9.26
N ALA A 22 14.27 -7.15 9.96
CA ALA A 22 14.11 -7.13 11.41
C ALA A 22 14.37 -8.53 11.99
N ASP A 23 14.72 -8.59 13.26
CA ASP A 23 14.87 -9.84 13.98
C ASP A 23 13.49 -10.27 14.50
N GLU A 24 13.16 -11.55 14.41
CA GLU A 24 11.85 -12.02 14.86
C GLU A 24 11.69 -11.93 16.40
N GLN A 25 12.78 -12.10 17.16
CA GLN A 25 12.69 -12.20 18.62
C GLN A 25 12.38 -10.86 19.30
N ASP A 26 13.00 -9.79 18.82
CA ASP A 26 12.88 -8.46 19.44
C ASP A 26 12.33 -7.39 18.48
N GLY A 27 12.05 -7.73 17.23
CA GLY A 27 11.55 -6.81 16.21
C GLY A 27 12.55 -5.73 15.80
N SER A 28 13.79 -5.80 16.27
CA SER A 28 14.80 -4.77 16.04
C SER A 28 15.40 -4.89 14.65
N ALA A 29 15.74 -3.75 14.04
CA ALA A 29 16.36 -3.74 12.72
C ALA A 29 17.71 -4.49 12.76
N LEU A 30 18.03 -5.23 11.68
CA LEU A 30 19.37 -5.80 11.53
C LEU A 30 20.33 -4.76 10.96
N CYS A 31 21.53 -4.73 11.53
CA CYS A 31 22.66 -3.96 11.03
C CYS A 31 23.58 -4.88 10.23
N LEU A 32 24.16 -4.34 9.16
CA LEU A 32 25.20 -5.04 8.43
C LEU A 32 26.53 -4.92 9.18
N GLN A 33 27.19 -6.05 9.42
CA GLN A 33 28.51 -6.13 10.05
C GLN A 33 29.50 -6.79 9.09
N GLY A 34 30.72 -6.25 9.04
CA GLY A 34 31.80 -6.75 8.20
C GLY A 34 32.53 -5.62 7.48
N PRO A 35 33.65 -5.92 6.80
CA PRO A 35 34.40 -4.90 6.08
C PRO A 35 33.62 -4.37 4.86
N ASP A 36 33.76 -3.06 4.60
CA ASP A 36 33.23 -2.40 3.41
C ASP A 36 33.89 -2.91 2.12
N VAL A 37 35.10 -3.45 2.22
CA VAL A 37 35.87 -3.99 1.11
C VAL A 37 35.82 -5.51 1.16
N ALA A 38 35.53 -6.13 0.01
CA ALA A 38 35.61 -7.58 -0.14
C ALA A 38 37.07 -8.03 -0.01
N LEU A 39 37.47 -8.43 1.20
CA LEU A 39 38.70 -9.18 1.47
C LEU A 39 38.35 -10.67 1.44
N ASP A 40 39.21 -11.49 0.84
CA ASP A 40 38.99 -12.89 0.41
C ASP A 40 38.49 -13.89 1.48
N ALA A 41 38.30 -13.49 2.75
CA ALA A 41 37.87 -14.38 3.82
C ALA A 41 36.84 -13.81 4.83
N CYS A 42 36.44 -12.53 4.75
CA CYS A 42 35.51 -11.94 5.73
C CYS A 42 34.18 -11.56 5.07
N GLY A 43 33.22 -12.48 5.09
CA GLY A 43 31.85 -12.24 4.62
C GLY A 43 31.13 -11.17 5.46
N ARG A 44 30.16 -10.48 4.84
CA ARG A 44 29.26 -9.57 5.56
C ARG A 44 28.08 -10.34 6.15
N TYR A 45 27.64 -9.94 7.32
CA TYR A 45 26.55 -10.59 8.05
C TYR A 45 25.51 -9.56 8.49
N TYR A 46 24.24 -9.94 8.41
CA TYR A 46 23.17 -9.23 9.10
C TYR A 46 23.11 -9.71 10.55
N THR A 47 23.19 -8.76 11.49
CA THR A 47 23.10 -9.01 12.93
C THR A 47 22.07 -8.08 13.54
N CYS A 48 21.22 -8.57 14.45
CA CYS A 48 20.26 -7.73 15.18
C CYS A 48 20.98 -6.53 15.85
N SER A 49 20.43 -5.32 15.71
CA SER A 49 21.00 -4.10 16.30
C SER A 49 21.12 -4.16 17.82
N THR A 50 20.16 -4.78 18.52
CA THR A 50 20.24 -5.04 19.97
C THR A 50 21.41 -5.95 20.29
N ARG A 51 21.57 -7.04 19.53
CA ARG A 51 22.70 -7.96 19.69
C ARG A 51 24.04 -7.29 19.37
N ALA A 52 24.08 -6.41 18.39
CA ALA A 52 25.29 -5.66 18.03
C ALA A 52 25.71 -4.69 19.14
N ARG A 53 24.76 -4.12 19.90
CA ARG A 53 25.03 -3.16 20.98
C ARG A 53 25.24 -3.80 22.34
N GLN A 54 24.46 -4.83 22.67
CA GLN A 54 24.38 -5.41 24.02
C GLN A 54 24.90 -6.86 24.07
N GLY A 55 25.28 -7.46 22.93
CA GLY A 55 25.71 -8.85 22.86
C GLY A 55 24.55 -9.84 22.96
N ARG A 56 24.86 -11.12 23.22
CA ARG A 56 23.87 -12.21 23.29
C ARG A 56 22.87 -12.09 24.45
N THR A 57 23.15 -11.24 25.43
CA THR A 57 22.26 -10.94 26.55
C THR A 57 21.09 -10.05 26.12
N GLY A 58 21.26 -9.22 25.09
CA GLY A 58 20.20 -8.34 24.58
C GLY A 58 19.29 -9.02 23.54
N CYS A 59 19.86 -9.83 22.63
CA CYS A 59 19.09 -10.62 21.67
C CYS A 59 19.85 -11.91 21.31
N GLN A 60 19.12 -13.03 21.26
CA GLN A 60 19.67 -14.35 20.93
C GLN A 60 19.58 -14.70 19.44
N GLY A 61 18.95 -13.83 18.64
CA GLY A 61 18.73 -14.00 17.21
C GLY A 61 20.02 -14.19 16.41
N PRO A 62 20.00 -14.98 15.32
CA PRO A 62 21.19 -15.42 14.61
C PRO A 62 21.87 -14.29 13.83
N ALA A 63 23.18 -14.43 13.60
CA ALA A 63 23.88 -13.66 12.58
C ALA A 63 23.79 -14.44 11.25
N VAL A 64 23.29 -13.81 10.20
CA VAL A 64 23.01 -14.46 8.90
C VAL A 64 23.91 -13.88 7.82
N PRO A 65 24.57 -14.70 6.97
CA PRO A 65 25.37 -14.19 5.87
C PRO A 65 24.54 -13.33 4.91
N MET A 66 25.05 -12.15 4.55
CA MET A 66 24.35 -11.19 3.69
C MET A 66 23.97 -11.80 2.34
N ASP A 67 24.94 -12.43 1.67
CA ASP A 67 24.72 -13.03 0.36
C ASP A 67 23.64 -14.13 0.41
N ARG A 68 23.62 -14.92 1.50
CA ARG A 68 22.64 -16.00 1.69
C ARG A 68 21.21 -15.46 1.81
N LEU A 69 20.99 -14.47 2.69
CA LEU A 69 19.66 -13.89 2.86
C LEU A 69 19.22 -13.12 1.61
N ASP A 70 20.12 -12.33 1.02
CA ASP A 70 19.83 -11.54 -0.18
C ASP A 70 19.41 -12.46 -1.34
N ASP A 71 20.15 -13.55 -1.60
CA ASP A 71 19.85 -14.48 -2.70
C ASP A 71 18.55 -15.26 -2.44
N ALA A 72 18.33 -15.75 -1.21
CA ALA A 72 17.09 -16.43 -0.83
C ALA A 72 15.84 -15.53 -1.02
N VAL A 73 15.93 -14.26 -0.61
CA VAL A 73 14.82 -13.30 -0.75
C VAL A 73 14.61 -12.92 -2.22
N ILE A 74 15.68 -12.72 -2.99
CA ILE A 74 15.58 -12.43 -4.43
C ILE A 74 14.92 -13.59 -5.18
N ASP A 75 15.31 -14.83 -4.87
CA ASP A 75 14.74 -16.02 -5.47
C ASP A 75 13.29 -16.21 -5.06
N PHE A 76 12.93 -15.95 -3.80
CA PHE A 76 11.54 -15.94 -3.35
C PHE A 76 10.68 -14.92 -4.12
N LEU A 77 11.17 -13.68 -4.29
CA LEU A 77 10.47 -12.65 -5.04
C LEU A 77 10.19 -13.10 -6.47
N ARG A 78 11.19 -13.68 -7.14
CA ARG A 78 11.09 -14.11 -8.55
C ARG A 78 10.23 -15.37 -8.74
N SER A 79 10.41 -16.37 -7.88
CA SER A 79 9.86 -17.72 -8.04
C SER A 79 8.52 -17.92 -7.34
N THR A 80 8.18 -17.07 -6.37
CA THR A 80 6.98 -17.22 -5.54
C THR A 80 6.13 -15.97 -5.58
N LEU A 81 6.66 -14.81 -5.15
CA LEU A 81 5.84 -13.61 -4.96
C LEU A 81 5.35 -13.03 -6.29
N LEU A 82 6.20 -12.94 -7.31
CA LEU A 82 5.88 -12.33 -8.62
C LEU A 82 5.31 -13.34 -9.64
N VAL A 83 4.91 -14.53 -9.20
CA VAL A 83 4.24 -15.51 -10.07
C VAL A 83 2.81 -15.03 -10.35
N PRO A 84 2.36 -15.00 -11.63
CA PRO A 84 1.05 -14.49 -11.99
C PRO A 84 -0.10 -15.08 -11.17
N GLN A 85 -0.15 -16.40 -11.03
CA GLN A 85 -1.18 -17.09 -10.26
C GLN A 85 -1.14 -16.72 -8.78
N ARG A 86 0.07 -16.49 -8.23
CA ARG A 86 0.22 -16.11 -6.82
C ARG A 86 -0.23 -14.67 -6.57
N ILE A 87 0.14 -13.76 -7.47
CA ILE A 87 -0.30 -12.36 -7.39
C ILE A 87 -1.80 -12.26 -7.54
N GLU A 88 -2.39 -13.01 -8.47
CA GLU A 88 -3.84 -13.06 -8.64
C GLU A 88 -4.54 -13.50 -7.35
N ALA A 89 -4.10 -14.59 -6.74
CA ALA A 89 -4.63 -15.06 -5.46
C ALA A 89 -4.44 -14.04 -4.32
N LEU A 90 -3.27 -13.38 -4.26
CA LEU A 90 -2.98 -12.35 -3.25
C LEU A 90 -3.81 -11.07 -3.45
N MET A 91 -4.10 -10.68 -4.69
CA MET A 91 -4.75 -9.41 -5.00
C MET A 91 -6.28 -9.55 -5.10
N THR A 92 -6.82 -10.76 -5.28
CA THR A 92 -8.26 -11.00 -5.38
C THR A 92 -9.05 -10.41 -4.20
N PRO A 93 -8.68 -10.67 -2.92
CA PRO A 93 -9.40 -10.09 -1.79
C PRO A 93 -9.34 -8.56 -1.77
N LEU A 94 -8.19 -7.97 -2.16
CA LEU A 94 -8.00 -6.53 -2.17
C LEU A 94 -8.85 -5.85 -3.25
N LEU A 95 -8.88 -6.42 -4.47
CA LEU A 95 -9.64 -5.87 -5.58
C LEU A 95 -11.15 -5.99 -5.33
N ALA A 96 -11.61 -7.15 -4.85
CA ALA A 96 -13.02 -7.34 -4.46
C ALA A 96 -13.44 -6.35 -3.36
N HIS A 97 -12.60 -6.18 -2.34
CA HIS A 97 -12.89 -5.22 -1.27
C HIS A 97 -12.96 -3.77 -1.77
N ARG A 98 -12.12 -3.37 -2.72
CA ARG A 98 -12.19 -2.04 -3.35
C ARG A 98 -13.47 -1.84 -4.14
N GLU A 99 -13.92 -2.86 -4.84
CA GLU A 99 -15.18 -2.86 -5.58
C GLU A 99 -16.37 -2.71 -4.63
N ASP A 100 -16.46 -3.57 -3.62
CA ASP A 100 -17.49 -3.50 -2.58
C ASP A 100 -17.51 -2.13 -1.90
N TRP A 101 -16.34 -1.60 -1.56
CA TRP A 101 -16.22 -0.28 -0.95
C TRP A 101 -16.80 0.79 -1.87
N THR A 102 -16.39 0.79 -3.14
CA THR A 102 -16.80 1.79 -4.15
C THR A 102 -18.30 1.73 -4.39
N ASP A 103 -18.86 0.54 -4.52
CA ASP A 103 -20.28 0.34 -4.75
C ASP A 103 -21.13 0.77 -3.56
N ARG A 104 -20.71 0.44 -2.33
CA ARG A 104 -21.39 0.93 -1.11
C ARG A 104 -21.43 2.45 -1.05
N ARG A 105 -20.34 3.13 -1.43
CA ARG A 105 -20.29 4.62 -1.40
C ARG A 105 -21.10 5.22 -2.54
N ARG A 106 -21.09 4.64 -3.74
CA ARG A 106 -21.98 5.04 -4.84
C ARG A 106 -23.45 4.91 -4.44
N GLN A 107 -23.84 3.79 -3.84
CA GLN A 107 -25.19 3.61 -3.31
C GLN A 107 -25.53 4.63 -2.22
N HIS A 108 -24.57 5.00 -1.37
CA HIS A 108 -24.76 6.04 -0.36
C HIS A 108 -25.01 7.42 -1.00
N VAL A 109 -24.23 7.79 -2.02
CA VAL A 109 -24.46 9.03 -2.80
C VAL A 109 -25.85 9.04 -3.41
N VAL A 110 -26.29 7.94 -4.03
CA VAL A 110 -27.65 7.82 -4.59
C VAL A 110 -28.73 8.05 -3.52
N LYS A 111 -28.55 7.49 -2.32
CA LYS A 111 -29.48 7.70 -1.21
C LYS A 111 -29.51 9.15 -0.74
N LEU A 112 -28.37 9.81 -0.60
CA LEU A 112 -28.28 11.20 -0.18
C LEU A 112 -28.90 12.14 -1.22
N ARG A 113 -28.65 11.91 -2.51
CA ARG A 113 -29.29 12.67 -3.59
C ARG A 113 -30.80 12.49 -3.61
N ALA A 114 -31.29 11.27 -3.43
CA ALA A 114 -32.73 11.03 -3.33
C ALA A 114 -33.37 11.76 -2.12
N GLN A 115 -32.64 11.92 -1.01
CA GLN A 115 -33.11 12.71 0.14
C GLN A 115 -33.15 14.20 -0.19
N ALA A 116 -32.16 14.73 -0.90
CA ALA A 116 -32.16 16.12 -1.36
C ALA A 116 -33.32 16.39 -2.33
N ASP A 117 -33.52 15.52 -3.33
CA ASP A 117 -34.61 15.62 -4.31
C ASP A 117 -35.99 15.59 -3.64
N GLU A 118 -36.16 14.75 -2.61
CA GLU A 118 -37.39 14.66 -1.85
C GLU A 118 -37.66 15.91 -1.01
N ALA A 119 -36.61 16.48 -0.40
CA ALA A 119 -36.71 17.75 0.32
C ALA A 119 -37.08 18.89 -0.63
N GLU A 120 -36.47 18.92 -1.81
CA GLU A 120 -36.72 19.91 -2.85
C GLU A 120 -38.15 19.80 -3.40
N ARG A 121 -38.64 18.58 -3.63
CA ARG A 121 -40.03 18.33 -4.04
C ARG A 121 -41.02 18.86 -3.01
N LYS A 122 -40.78 18.63 -1.71
CA LYS A 122 -41.62 19.17 -0.64
C LYS A 122 -41.58 20.70 -0.60
N LEU A 123 -40.42 21.31 -0.80
CA LEU A 123 -40.29 22.76 -0.89
C LEU A 123 -41.09 23.33 -2.06
N ARG A 124 -40.98 22.74 -3.27
CA ARG A 124 -41.77 23.15 -4.44
C ARG A 124 -43.26 23.10 -4.17
N ASN A 125 -43.76 22.00 -3.60
CA ASN A 125 -45.18 21.87 -3.25
C ASN A 125 -45.63 22.95 -2.24
N LEU A 126 -44.78 23.32 -1.28
CA LEU A 126 -45.09 24.40 -0.34
C LEU A 126 -45.15 25.76 -1.02
N TYR A 127 -44.24 26.03 -1.97
CA TYR A 127 -44.27 27.26 -2.77
C TYR A 127 -45.51 27.32 -3.66
N GLU A 128 -45.85 26.25 -4.37
CA GLU A 128 -47.07 26.16 -5.19
C GLU A 128 -48.34 26.38 -4.36
N ALA A 129 -48.40 25.84 -3.14
CA ALA A 129 -49.56 26.06 -2.26
C ALA A 129 -49.71 27.53 -1.82
N VAL A 130 -48.60 28.26 -1.69
CA VAL A 130 -48.62 29.72 -1.44
C VAL A 130 -49.07 30.47 -2.69
N GLU A 131 -48.57 30.12 -3.87
CA GLU A 131 -48.95 30.75 -5.14
C GLU A 131 -50.44 30.59 -5.46
N ASN A 132 -51.01 29.42 -5.14
CA ASN A 132 -52.43 29.14 -5.32
C ASN A 132 -53.32 29.73 -4.20
N GLY A 133 -52.76 30.48 -3.25
CA GLY A 133 -53.49 31.12 -2.17
C GLY A 133 -54.05 30.16 -1.11
N MET A 134 -53.56 28.91 -1.06
CA MET A 134 -54.04 27.90 -0.11
C MET A 134 -53.51 28.13 1.32
N PHE A 135 -52.43 28.91 1.50
CA PHE A 135 -51.83 29.24 2.78
C PHE A 135 -51.43 30.72 2.87
N VAL A 136 -51.41 31.27 4.10
CA VAL A 136 -50.91 32.62 4.37
C VAL A 136 -49.43 32.55 4.78
N SER A 137 -48.54 33.19 4.02
CA SER A 137 -47.07 33.07 4.20
C SER A 137 -46.51 33.69 5.49
N THR A 138 -47.34 34.39 6.28
CA THR A 138 -46.97 34.96 7.59
C THR A 138 -46.98 33.96 8.73
N ASP A 139 -47.42 32.72 8.52
CA ASP A 139 -47.41 31.68 9.56
C ASP A 139 -45.97 31.31 9.97
N ARG A 140 -45.71 31.32 11.29
CA ARG A 140 -44.43 30.93 11.89
C ARG A 140 -44.11 29.46 11.60
N MET A 141 -45.10 28.57 11.67
CA MET A 141 -44.95 27.14 11.40
C MET A 141 -44.48 26.89 9.96
N PHE A 142 -44.99 27.68 9.01
CA PHE A 142 -44.62 27.60 7.60
C PHE A 142 -43.16 28.01 7.38
N LYS A 143 -42.71 29.11 7.99
CA LYS A 143 -41.32 29.56 7.93
C LYS A 143 -40.35 28.55 8.55
N GLU A 144 -40.71 27.99 9.70
CA GLU A 144 -39.91 26.94 10.36
C GLU A 144 -39.79 25.70 9.46
N ARG A 145 -40.89 25.29 8.80
CA ARG A 145 -40.87 24.14 7.89
C ARG A 145 -40.03 24.36 6.64
N ILE A 146 -40.07 25.55 6.03
CA ILE A 146 -39.20 25.90 4.90
C ILE A 146 -37.73 25.86 5.33
N ALA A 147 -37.40 26.43 6.49
CA ALA A 147 -36.03 26.45 7.00
C ALA A 147 -35.51 25.02 7.25
N GLU A 148 -36.33 24.16 7.85
CA GLU A 148 -36.00 22.75 8.08
C GLU A 148 -35.75 22.00 6.77
N LEU A 149 -36.66 22.07 5.80
CA LEU A 149 -36.51 21.39 4.52
C LEU A 149 -35.34 21.92 3.69
N SER A 150 -35.10 23.24 3.73
CA SER A 150 -33.95 23.87 3.06
C SER A 150 -32.64 23.39 3.67
N SER A 151 -32.56 23.33 5.01
CA SER A 151 -31.39 22.81 5.71
C SER A 151 -31.16 21.33 5.42
N LEU A 152 -32.23 20.52 5.40
CA LEU A 152 -32.13 19.10 5.05
C LEU A 152 -31.58 18.90 3.63
N ARG A 153 -32.09 19.66 2.65
CA ARG A 153 -31.61 19.62 1.26
C ARG A 153 -30.13 19.95 1.19
N GLU A 154 -29.73 21.09 1.75
CA GLU A 154 -28.34 21.57 1.73
C GLU A 154 -27.39 20.58 2.42
N GLN A 155 -27.77 20.03 3.57
CA GLN A 155 -26.96 19.03 4.26
C GLN A 155 -26.81 17.75 3.45
N ALA A 156 -27.89 17.27 2.81
CA ALA A 156 -27.86 16.08 1.98
C ALA A 156 -26.99 16.28 0.72
N GLU A 157 -27.06 17.46 0.09
CA GLU A 157 -26.21 17.85 -1.05
C GLU A 157 -24.73 17.89 -0.65
N ILE A 158 -24.38 18.59 0.44
CA ILE A 158 -23.00 18.70 0.93
C ILE A 158 -22.41 17.33 1.25
N GLU A 159 -23.17 16.46 1.92
CA GLU A 159 -22.67 15.13 2.27
C GLU A 159 -22.58 14.23 1.02
N ALA A 160 -23.50 14.36 0.05
CA ALA A 160 -23.40 13.64 -1.22
C ALA A 160 -22.12 14.00 -1.98
N ASP A 161 -21.83 15.31 -2.11
CA ASP A 161 -20.62 15.81 -2.77
C ASP A 161 -19.36 15.36 -2.05
N ARG A 162 -19.40 15.37 -0.71
CA ARG A 162 -18.28 14.89 0.12
C ARG A 162 -18.01 13.42 -0.11
N VAL A 163 -19.04 12.56 -0.12
CA VAL A 163 -18.89 11.12 -0.34
C VAL A 163 -18.46 10.83 -1.79
N GLU A 164 -19.00 11.54 -2.77
CA GLU A 164 -18.62 11.41 -4.17
C GLU A 164 -17.15 11.79 -4.41
N ALA A 165 -16.69 12.88 -3.78
CA ALA A 165 -15.27 13.26 -3.82
C ALA A 165 -14.35 12.17 -3.25
N MET A 166 -14.79 11.40 -2.25
CA MET A 166 -14.01 10.26 -1.74
C MET A 166 -13.90 9.14 -2.79
N VAL A 167 -14.97 8.86 -3.54
CA VAL A 167 -14.96 7.86 -4.62
C VAL A 167 -13.99 8.27 -5.73
N ILE A 168 -14.01 9.54 -6.14
CA ILE A 168 -13.14 10.08 -7.20
C ILE A 168 -11.66 9.99 -6.78
N ARG A 169 -11.34 10.29 -5.52
CA ARG A 169 -9.96 10.25 -4.99
C ARG A 169 -9.31 8.87 -5.02
N ILE A 170 -10.09 7.79 -5.02
CA ILE A 170 -9.55 6.43 -5.06
C ILE A 170 -8.94 6.10 -6.43
N GLY A 171 -9.28 6.87 -7.47
CA GLY A 171 -8.78 6.70 -8.82
C GLY A 171 -9.44 5.54 -9.57
N PRO A 172 -9.01 5.26 -10.81
CA PRO A 172 -9.58 4.20 -11.62
C PRO A 172 -9.37 2.84 -10.98
N MET A 173 -10.40 1.98 -11.04
CA MET A 173 -10.29 0.60 -10.59
C MET A 173 -9.28 -0.14 -11.47
N LEU A 174 -8.28 -0.75 -10.83
CA LEU A 174 -7.31 -1.59 -11.51
C LEU A 174 -7.95 -2.94 -11.80
N SER A 175 -7.89 -3.38 -13.05
CA SER A 175 -8.33 -4.73 -13.39
C SER A 175 -7.31 -5.77 -12.93
N MET A 176 -7.75 -6.99 -12.65
CA MET A 176 -6.83 -8.10 -12.35
C MET A 176 -5.83 -8.33 -13.51
N GLN A 177 -6.24 -8.10 -14.76
CA GLN A 177 -5.36 -8.23 -15.92
C GLN A 177 -4.22 -7.21 -15.90
N ASP A 178 -4.49 -5.98 -15.46
CA ASP A 178 -3.46 -4.94 -15.32
C ASP A 178 -2.45 -5.31 -14.23
N VAL A 179 -2.94 -5.83 -13.11
CA VAL A 179 -2.10 -6.32 -12.00
C VAL A 179 -1.19 -7.46 -12.47
N ILE A 180 -1.74 -8.44 -13.21
CA ILE A 180 -0.97 -9.56 -13.77
C ILE A 180 0.07 -9.07 -14.78
N ARG A 181 -0.27 -8.10 -15.64
CA ARG A 181 0.68 -7.50 -16.58
C ARG A 181 1.82 -6.82 -15.82
N MET A 182 1.50 -6.02 -14.82
CA MET A 182 2.49 -5.34 -14.00
C MET A 182 3.40 -6.31 -13.23
N ALA A 183 2.85 -7.41 -12.73
CA ALA A 183 3.63 -8.48 -12.11
C ALA A 183 4.64 -9.10 -13.07
N LYS A 184 4.22 -9.39 -14.30
CA LYS A 184 5.10 -9.93 -15.35
C LYS A 184 6.20 -8.94 -15.71
N ASP A 185 5.86 -7.66 -15.88
CA ASP A 185 6.82 -6.61 -16.20
C ASP A 185 7.85 -6.44 -15.07
N ALA A 186 7.40 -6.42 -13.82
CA ALA A 186 8.27 -6.39 -12.66
C ALA A 186 9.21 -7.60 -12.68
N ARG A 187 8.69 -8.82 -12.87
CA ARG A 187 9.48 -10.05 -12.95
C ARG A 187 10.50 -10.05 -14.10
N MET A 188 10.18 -9.45 -15.24
CA MET A 188 11.15 -9.31 -16.35
C MET A 188 12.34 -8.42 -15.94
N ARG A 189 12.11 -7.37 -15.15
CA ARG A 189 13.21 -6.52 -14.63
C ARG A 189 14.14 -7.26 -13.68
N PHE A 190 13.69 -8.37 -13.06
CA PHE A 190 14.56 -9.24 -12.27
C PHE A 190 15.48 -10.15 -13.12
N GLN A 191 15.26 -10.25 -14.43
CA GLN A 191 16.02 -11.15 -15.30
C GLN A 191 17.19 -10.47 -16.03
N VAL A 192 17.22 -9.13 -16.10
CA VAL A 192 18.07 -8.40 -17.07
C VAL A 192 19.55 -8.26 -16.67
N ALA A 193 20.01 -8.60 -15.45
CA ALA A 193 21.41 -8.35 -15.07
C ALA A 193 21.98 -9.20 -13.92
N GLY A 194 21.64 -10.49 -13.82
CA GLY A 194 22.12 -11.37 -12.74
C GLY A 194 21.46 -11.09 -11.39
N LYS A 195 21.57 -9.86 -10.84
CA LYS A 195 20.82 -9.37 -9.67
C LYS A 195 19.95 -8.15 -10.02
N PRO A 196 18.70 -8.08 -9.52
CA PRO A 196 17.80 -6.96 -9.78
C PRO A 196 18.31 -5.63 -9.17
N PRO A 197 17.86 -4.47 -9.68
CA PRO A 197 18.16 -3.18 -9.05
C PRO A 197 17.69 -3.12 -7.59
N ARG A 198 18.56 -2.66 -6.69
CA ARG A 198 18.26 -2.49 -5.25
C ARG A 198 16.95 -1.76 -4.99
N GLN A 199 16.68 -0.72 -5.78
CA GLN A 199 15.48 0.08 -5.65
C GLN A 199 14.19 -0.74 -5.86
N ILE A 200 14.19 -1.67 -6.81
CA ILE A 200 13.00 -2.50 -7.10
C ILE A 200 12.74 -3.48 -5.95
N ILE A 201 13.79 -4.10 -5.41
CA ILE A 201 13.68 -5.01 -4.26
C ILE A 201 13.13 -4.27 -3.04
N ARG A 202 13.74 -3.13 -2.67
CA ARG A 202 13.29 -2.31 -1.53
C ARG A 202 11.87 -1.78 -1.68
N THR A 203 11.44 -1.55 -2.92
CA THR A 203 10.08 -1.11 -3.20
C THR A 203 9.09 -2.24 -2.94
N LEU A 204 9.41 -3.48 -3.35
CA LEU A 204 8.53 -4.66 -3.23
C LEU A 204 8.52 -5.28 -1.82
N LEU A 205 9.65 -5.25 -1.13
CA LEU A 205 9.78 -5.76 0.23
C LEU A 205 9.38 -4.70 1.24
N GLN A 206 8.42 -5.03 2.09
CA GLN A 206 7.98 -4.14 3.16
C GLN A 206 8.65 -4.51 4.48
N ARG A 207 8.73 -5.81 4.79
CA ARG A 207 9.36 -6.30 6.01
C ARG A 207 9.87 -7.73 5.80
N VAL A 208 11.08 -8.00 6.26
CA VAL A 208 11.69 -9.33 6.28
C VAL A 208 12.10 -9.61 7.71
N GLU A 209 11.56 -10.64 8.34
CA GLU A 209 11.92 -11.05 9.69
C GLU A 209 12.81 -12.28 9.64
N VAL A 210 13.96 -12.24 10.29
CA VAL A 210 14.83 -13.42 10.40
C VAL A 210 14.34 -14.25 11.58
N ALA A 211 13.73 -15.40 11.29
CA ALA A 211 13.19 -16.33 12.27
C ALA A 211 14.27 -17.28 12.83
N GLY A 212 15.25 -17.62 12.00
CA GLY A 212 16.32 -18.54 12.35
C GLY A 212 17.51 -18.44 11.39
N LYS A 213 18.47 -19.36 11.54
CA LYS A 213 19.65 -19.41 10.67
C LYS A 213 19.32 -19.77 9.22
N ASP A 214 18.21 -20.49 9.03
CA ASP A 214 17.80 -21.09 7.76
C ASP A 214 16.35 -20.70 7.37
N GLU A 215 15.70 -19.81 8.11
CA GLU A 215 14.34 -19.35 7.83
C GLU A 215 14.20 -17.83 8.02
N ALA A 216 13.63 -17.18 7.01
CA ALA A 216 13.19 -15.79 7.05
C ALA A 216 11.68 -15.72 6.76
N ARG A 217 11.01 -14.64 7.19
CA ARG A 217 9.60 -14.37 6.96
C ARG A 217 9.42 -13.05 6.25
N VAL A 218 8.88 -13.08 5.03
CA VAL A 218 8.55 -11.87 4.29
C VAL A 218 7.11 -11.48 4.60
N LYS A 219 6.93 -10.28 5.14
CA LYS A 219 5.63 -9.71 5.55
C LYS A 219 5.36 -8.39 4.85
N GLY A 220 4.08 -8.08 4.65
CA GLY A 220 3.64 -6.80 4.11
C GLY A 220 2.13 -6.70 3.98
N SER A 221 1.64 -5.57 3.48
CA SER A 221 0.25 -5.35 3.10
C SER A 221 0.04 -5.53 1.60
N ARG A 222 -1.13 -6.04 1.19
CA ARG A 222 -1.47 -6.20 -0.23
C ARG A 222 -1.56 -4.84 -0.91
N GLY A 223 -2.13 -3.83 -0.24
CA GLY A 223 -2.16 -2.46 -0.74
C GLY A 223 -0.76 -1.87 -0.98
N GLY A 224 0.17 -2.12 -0.04
CA GLY A 224 1.56 -1.73 -0.18
C GLY A 224 2.27 -2.45 -1.33
N LEU A 225 1.99 -3.76 -1.52
CA LEU A 225 2.56 -4.55 -2.61
C LEU A 225 2.04 -4.09 -3.97
N LEU A 226 0.75 -3.79 -4.08
CA LEU A 226 0.15 -3.25 -5.31
C LEU A 226 0.80 -1.91 -5.68
N LYS A 227 0.98 -1.01 -4.70
CA LYS A 227 1.69 0.26 -4.88
C LYS A 227 3.14 0.04 -5.31
N ALA A 228 3.79 -0.94 -4.72
CA ALA A 228 5.17 -1.29 -5.03
C ALA A 228 5.33 -1.81 -6.47
N ILE A 229 4.45 -2.72 -6.90
CA ILE A 229 4.43 -3.26 -8.26
C ILE A 229 4.17 -2.15 -9.29
N ALA A 230 3.20 -1.26 -9.01
CA ALA A 230 2.92 -0.11 -9.87
C ALA A 230 4.11 0.87 -9.98
N SER A 231 4.78 1.13 -8.86
CA SER A 231 5.97 2.00 -8.80
C SER A 231 7.16 1.37 -9.53
N ALA A 232 7.36 0.07 -9.34
CA ALA A 232 8.44 -0.68 -9.98
C ALA A 232 8.35 -0.66 -11.51
N ASN A 233 7.16 -0.44 -12.07
CA ASN A 233 6.94 -0.34 -13.52
C ASN A 233 7.00 1.08 -14.09
N GLY A 234 7.10 2.10 -13.24
CA GLY A 234 7.12 3.51 -13.67
C GLY A 234 5.73 4.06 -14.02
N ASN A 235 4.65 3.33 -13.69
CA ASN A 235 3.27 3.81 -13.87
C ASN A 235 2.93 4.86 -12.81
N ARG A 236 3.44 6.08 -13.01
CA ARG A 236 3.24 7.21 -12.11
C ARG A 236 1.76 7.51 -11.87
N ALA A 237 0.88 7.35 -12.87
CA ALA A 237 -0.56 7.59 -12.72
C ALA A 237 -1.22 6.78 -11.58
N ILE A 238 -0.76 5.54 -11.35
CA ILE A 238 -1.25 4.66 -10.28
C ILE A 238 -0.65 5.09 -8.93
N VAL A 239 0.59 5.57 -8.94
CA VAL A 239 1.33 6.04 -7.75
C VAL A 239 0.85 7.44 -7.30
N THR A 240 0.44 8.30 -8.23
CA THR A 240 -0.05 9.67 -8.01
C THR A 240 -1.55 9.77 -7.82
N ALA A 241 -2.30 8.67 -7.80
CA ALA A 241 -3.57 8.57 -7.06
C ALA A 241 -3.27 8.68 -5.55
N GLY A 242 -2.75 9.85 -5.17
CA GLY A 242 -2.00 10.13 -3.97
C GLY A 242 -2.81 9.98 -2.70
N ASN A 243 -2.15 9.59 -1.60
CA ASN A 243 -2.65 9.54 -0.22
C ASN A 243 -4.05 8.94 0.05
N GLY A 244 -4.73 8.39 -0.96
CA GLY A 244 -6.13 7.95 -0.89
C GLY A 244 -6.46 6.76 -1.81
N GLY A 245 -5.71 6.47 -2.87
CA GLY A 245 -5.98 5.30 -3.73
C GLY A 245 -5.26 4.00 -3.33
N LEU A 246 -4.05 4.12 -2.76
CA LEU A 246 -3.21 2.99 -2.36
C LEU A 246 -2.69 3.08 -0.91
N SER A 247 -2.91 4.24 -0.26
CA SER A 247 -2.51 4.53 1.12
C SER A 247 -3.69 4.56 2.09
N LEU A 248 -4.91 4.31 1.62
CA LEU A 248 -6.00 4.02 2.53
C LEU A 248 -5.57 2.80 3.33
N ASP A 249 -5.43 2.99 4.63
CA ASP A 249 -5.33 1.90 5.57
C ASP A 249 -6.64 1.12 5.52
N TRP A 250 -6.70 0.17 4.58
CA TRP A 250 -7.83 -0.75 4.40
C TRP A 250 -7.98 -1.67 5.62
N SER A 251 -6.92 -1.82 6.44
CA SER A 251 -6.91 -2.68 7.62
C SER A 251 -7.70 -2.09 8.80
N SER A 252 -7.65 -0.77 8.99
CA SER A 252 -8.31 -0.12 10.14
C SER A 252 -9.82 0.09 10.00
N ARG A 253 -10.41 -0.08 8.81
CA ARG A 253 -11.81 0.34 8.57
C ARG A 253 -12.85 -0.77 8.51
N ASP A 254 -12.50 -2.00 8.14
CA ASP A 254 -13.49 -3.07 7.92
C ASP A 254 -13.02 -4.48 8.36
N GLY A 255 -11.93 -4.61 9.13
CA GLY A 255 -11.55 -5.87 9.80
C GLY A 255 -10.97 -6.98 8.89
N VAL A 256 -10.70 -6.71 7.62
CA VAL A 256 -10.00 -7.65 6.74
C VAL A 256 -8.50 -7.52 6.97
N GLU A 257 -7.86 -8.63 7.34
CA GLU A 257 -6.41 -8.69 7.44
C GLU A 257 -5.79 -8.47 6.05
N ASP A 258 -5.40 -7.22 5.75
CA ASP A 258 -4.72 -6.83 4.51
C ASP A 258 -3.25 -7.31 4.46
N SER A 259 -2.84 -8.07 5.48
CA SER A 259 -1.48 -8.57 5.62
C SER A 259 -1.26 -9.82 4.76
N TYR A 260 0.00 -10.05 4.39
CA TYR A 260 0.49 -11.33 3.93
C TYR A 260 1.78 -11.65 4.68
N ALA A 261 2.02 -12.95 4.88
CA ALA A 261 3.25 -13.47 5.47
C ALA A 261 3.67 -14.73 4.72
N PHE A 262 4.96 -14.85 4.42
CA PHE A 262 5.54 -16.00 3.75
C PHE A 262 6.83 -16.43 4.43
N SER A 263 6.99 -17.73 4.67
CA SER A 263 8.29 -18.29 5.05
C SER A 263 9.17 -18.45 3.80
N VAL A 264 10.43 -18.06 3.94
CA VAL A 264 11.49 -18.14 2.94
C VAL A 264 12.60 -19.01 3.52
N PRO A 265 12.85 -20.21 2.97
CA PRO A 265 14.00 -21.01 3.36
C PRO A 265 15.28 -20.36 2.82
N MET A 266 16.35 -20.39 3.63
CA MET A 266 17.67 -19.82 3.29
C MET A 266 18.75 -20.88 3.12
#